data_AF-A0A5D2G2P6-F1
#
_entry.id   AF-A0A5D2G2P6-F1
#
_cell.length_a   1.000
_cell.length_b   1.000
_cell.length_c   1.000
_cell.angle_alpha   90.00
_cell.angle_beta   90.00
_cell.angle_gamma   90.00
#
_symmetry.space_group_name_H-M   'P 1'
#
loop_
_entity.id
_entity.type
_entity.pdbx_description
1 polymer ?
#
loop_
_entity_poly.entity_id
_entity_poly.type
_entity_poly.pdbx_seq_one_letter_code
_entity_poly.pdbx_strand_id
1 'polypeptide(L)' 'MSSCIEVVPEQLCYIPCNFCNIVLAVSVPCSSLFDIVTVRCGHCTNLWSVNMAAAASQSLSWQDIQVI' A
#
# COMPACT_ATOMS: atom_id res chain seq x y z
N MET A 1 20.74 16.85 18.46
CA MET A 1 19.40 16.25 18.39
C MET A 1 19.10 15.97 16.92
N SER A 2 19.78 14.97 16.35
CA SER A 2 19.39 14.46 15.04
C SER A 2 18.31 13.44 15.33
N SER A 3 17.05 13.84 15.15
CA SER A 3 15.96 12.88 15.18
C SER A 3 16.26 11.91 14.04
N CYS A 4 16.75 10.72 14.37
CA CYS A 4 16.52 9.56 13.53
C CYS A 4 15.00 9.46 13.43
N ILE A 5 14.41 10.15 12.45
CA ILE A 5 13.21 9.64 11.82
C ILE A 5 13.69 8.27 11.35
N GLU A 6 13.36 7.25 12.13
CA GLU A 6 13.26 5.90 11.63
C GLU A 6 12.26 6.05 10.48
N VAL A 7 12.78 6.27 9.27
CA VAL A 7 12.00 6.26 8.05
C VAL A 7 11.64 4.79 7.91
N VAL A 8 10.63 4.36 8.68
CA VAL A 8 9.94 3.11 8.41
C VAL A 8 9.59 3.21 6.94
N PRO A 9 10.08 2.33 6.06
CA PRO A 9 9.91 2.53 4.64
C PRO A 9 8.42 2.51 4.33
N GLU A 10 7.81 3.68 4.15
CA GLU A 10 6.42 3.79 3.73
C GLU A 10 6.35 3.18 2.33
N GLN A 11 5.81 1.97 2.26
CA GLN A 11 5.73 1.25 0.99
C GLN A 11 4.55 1.80 0.21
N LEU A 12 4.81 2.25 -1.01
CA LEU A 12 3.76 2.69 -1.91
C LEU A 12 3.16 1.47 -2.59
N CYS A 13 1.94 1.12 -2.23
CA CYS A 13 1.20 0.01 -2.83
C CYS A 13 0.28 0.54 -3.93
N TYR A 14 0.40 -0.03 -5.12
CA TYR A 14 -0.52 0.22 -6.24
C TYR A 14 -1.61 -0.84 -6.23
N ILE A 15 -2.84 -0.42 -5.96
CA ILE A 15 -3.95 -1.35 -5.80
C ILE A 15 -5.10 -0.94 -6.72
N PRO A 16 -5.59 -1.84 -7.60
CA PRO A 16 -6.72 -1.55 -8.47
C PRO A 16 -8.03 -1.50 -7.68
N CYS A 17 -8.84 -0.47 -7.90
CA CYS A 17 -10.15 -0.35 -7.27
C CYS A 17 -11.12 -1.41 -7.84
N ASN A 18 -11.74 -2.20 -6.97
CA ASN A 18 -12.70 -3.24 -7.39
C ASN A 18 -13.97 -2.70 -8.10
N PHE A 19 -14.28 -1.41 -7.97
CA PHE A 19 -15.50 -0.82 -8.54
C PHE A 19 -15.29 -0.21 -9.94
N CYS A 20 -14.21 0.54 -10.13
CA CYS A 20 -13.96 1.29 -11.37
C CYS A 20 -12.64 0.89 -12.05
N ASN A 21 -11.96 -0.14 -11.54
CA ASN A 21 -10.72 -0.69 -12.07
C ASN A 21 -9.54 0.30 -12.19
N ILE A 22 -9.65 1.51 -11.63
CA ILE A 22 -8.53 2.45 -11.62
C ILE A 22 -7.46 2.01 -10.62
N VAL A 23 -6.19 2.23 -10.95
CA VAL A 23 -5.08 1.98 -10.02
C VAL A 23 -4.95 3.17 -9.07
N LEU A 24 -4.94 2.89 -7.77
CA LEU A 24 -4.72 3.88 -6.72
C LEU A 24 -3.34 3.65 -6.10
N ALA A 25 -2.60 4.72 -5.84
CA ALA A 25 -1.39 4.68 -5.05
C ALA A 25 -1.73 4.95 -3.59
N VAL A 26 -1.38 4.02 -2.70
CA VAL A 26 -1.67 4.09 -1.27
C VAL A 26 -0.36 3.90 -0.50
N SER A 27 -0.01 4.84 0.36
CA SER A 27 1.12 4.69 1.27
C SER A 27 0.74 3.79 2.44
N VAL A 28 1.48 2.71 2.64
CA VAL A 28 1.24 1.74 3.71
C VAL A 28 2.45 1.71 4.64
N PRO A 29 2.27 2.02 5.94
CA PRO A 29 3.35 1.86 6.90
C PRO A 29 3.65 0.37 7.10
N CYS A 30 4.93 0.00 7.18
CA CYS A 30 5.35 -1.40 7.35
C CYS A 30 4.74 -2.10 8.58
N SER A 31 4.37 -1.33 9.60
CA SER A 31 3.72 -1.84 10.82
C SER A 31 2.30 -2.38 10.57
N SER A 32 1.66 -2.03 9.45
CA SER A 32 0.28 -2.39 9.13
C SER A 32 0.16 -3.30 7.90
N LEU A 33 1.27 -3.91 7.45
CA LEU A 33 1.31 -4.83 6.30
C LEU A 33 0.40 -6.05 6.48
N PHE A 34 -0.06 -6.35 7.69
CA PHE A 34 -0.95 -7.49 7.99
C PHE A 34 -2.37 -7.07 8.35
N ASP A 35 -2.68 -5.77 8.35
CA ASP A 35 -4.00 -5.27 8.68
C ASP A 35 -4.89 -5.14 7.45
N ILE A 36 -6.20 -5.23 7.69
CA ILE A 36 -7.21 -4.87 6.70
C ILE A 36 -7.41 -3.37 6.76
N VAL A 37 -7.01 -2.66 5.70
CA VAL A 37 -7.24 -1.22 5.60
C VAL A 37 -8.40 -0.93 4.67
N THR A 38 -9.14 0.14 4.95
CA THR A 38 -10.18 0.64 4.07
C THR A 38 -9.61 1.76 3.21
N VAL A 39 -9.55 1.52 1.90
CA VAL A 39 -9.08 2.51 0.93
C VAL A 39 -10.30 3.19 0.34
N ARG A 40 -10.29 4.52 0.25
CA ARG A 40 -11.30 5.28 -0.47
C ARG A 40 -10.81 5.57 -1.88
N CYS A 41 -11.59 5.19 -2.88
CA CYS A 41 -11.27 5.53 -4.27
C CYS A 41 -11.51 7.03 -4.52
N GLY A 42 -10.51 7.74 -5.07
CA GLY A 42 -10.66 9.14 -5.46
C GLY A 42 -11.62 9.36 -6.63
N HIS A 43 -11.87 8.33 -7.45
CA HIS A 43 -12.68 8.43 -8.66
C HIS A 43 -14.14 8.05 -8.43
N CYS A 44 -14.42 6.82 -7.97
CA CYS A 44 -15.80 6.39 -7.74
C CYS A 44 -16.31 6.71 -6.32
N THR A 45 -15.49 7.30 -5.46
CA THR A 45 -15.80 7.64 -4.05
C THR A 45 -16.18 6.48 -3.13
N ASN A 46 -16.21 5.25 -3.66
CA ASN A 46 -16.48 4.05 -2.88
C ASN A 46 -15.31 3.72 -1.96
N LEU A 47 -15.65 3.17 -0.80
CA LEU A 47 -14.71 2.57 0.12
C LEU A 47 -14.65 1.07 -0.13
N TRP A 48 -13.44 0.52 -0.06
CA TRP A 48 -13.22 -0.90 -0.20
C TRP A 48 -12.16 -1.37 0.79
N SER A 49 -12.38 -2.53 1.40
CA SER A 49 -11.47 -3.15 2.36
C SER A 49 -10.47 -4.03 1.63
N VAL A 50 -9.19 -3.71 1.78
CA VAL A 50 -8.09 -4.52 1.24
C VAL A 50 -7.30 -5.13 2.37
N ASN A 51 -7.00 -6.41 2.24
CA ASN A 51 -6.06 -7.06 3.13
C ASN A 51 -4.64 -6.71 2.64
N MET A 52 -3.92 -5.91 3.43
CA MET A 52 -2.57 -5.51 3.05
C MET A 52 -1.58 -6.68 3.05
N ALA A 53 -1.86 -7.81 3.71
CA ALA A 53 -1.01 -9.00 3.63
C ALA A 53 -1.04 -9.62 2.22
N ALA A 54 -2.20 -9.58 1.57
CA ALA A 54 -2.37 -10.04 0.19
C ALA A 54 -1.86 -9.02 -0.84
N ALA A 55 -1.81 -7.74 -0.48
CA ALA A 55 -1.18 -6.70 -1.30
C ALA A 55 0.35 -6.69 -1.12
N ALA A 56 0.85 -6.96 0.08
CA ALA A 56 2.27 -7.05 0.41
C ALA A 56 2.90 -8.22 -0.34
N SER A 57 2.27 -9.39 -0.42
CA SER A 57 2.79 -10.49 -1.26
C SER A 57 2.96 -10.11 -2.74
N GLN A 58 2.11 -9.23 -3.27
CA GLN A 58 2.26 -8.67 -4.63
C GLN A 58 3.23 -7.48 -4.69
N SER A 59 3.46 -6.78 -3.59
CA SER A 59 4.36 -5.61 -3.51
C SER A 59 5.82 -6.05 -3.28
N LEU A 60 6.03 -7.11 -2.50
CA LEU A 60 7.32 -7.76 -2.26
C LEU A 60 7.94 -8.30 -3.57
N SER A 61 7.12 -8.75 -4.52
CA SER A 61 7.63 -9.12 -5.86
C SER A 61 8.13 -7.92 -6.69
N TRP A 62 7.74 -6.69 -6.36
CA TRP A 62 8.24 -5.47 -7.04
C TRP A 62 9.42 -4.81 -6.31
N GLN A 63 9.51 -4.96 -4.99
CA GLN A 63 10.66 -4.46 -4.21
C GLN A 63 11.92 -5.32 -4.36
N ASP A 64 11.77 -6.59 -4.75
CA ASP A 64 12.88 -7.47 -5.15
C ASP A 64 13.47 -7.13 -6.55
N ILE A 65 12.97 -6.09 -7.23
CA ILE A 65 13.52 -5.61 -8.51
C ILE A 65 14.33 -4.31 -8.33
N GLN A 66 14.40 -3.74 -7.13
CA GLN A 66 15.14 -2.50 -6.83
C GLN A 66 16.47 -2.75 -6.09
N VAL A 67 16.94 -3.99 -6.02
CA VAL A 67 18.27 -4.35 -5.49
C VAL A 67 19.10 -5.03 -6.59
N ILE A 68 19.43 -4.30 -7.66
CA ILE A 68 20.51 -4.65 -8.59
C ILE A 68 21.23 -3.38 -9.03
#